data_AF-A0A6B3ETT3-F1
#
_entry.id   AF-A0A6B3ETT3-F1
#
_cell.length_a   1.000
_cell.length_b   1.000
_cell.length_c   1.000
_cell.angle_alpha   90.00
_cell.angle_beta   90.00
_cell.angle_gamma   90.00
#
_symmetry.space_group_name_H-M   'P 1'
#
loop_
_entity.id
_entity.type
_entity.pdbx_description
1 polymer ?
#
loop_
_entity_poly.entity_id
_entity_poly.type
_entity_poly.pdbx_seq_one_letter_code
_entity_poly.pdbx_strand_id
1 'polypeptide(L)'
;QLLAHPAGMSPREVSEHLRIVLIAAYETTANLLANAMRILLVQMEVRGRVGAGRLNIYEAIEQALWDEPPFSAMLGRYALQDVELGGRRIRKGDAVMLGYAAGNVDTRVRPELDAPVRDNRSHLAFGRGPHACPGQYLGRQLCQLALDDLLAWFPDMRLAV
;
A
#
# COMPACT_ATOMS: atom_id res chain seq x y z
N GLN A 1 6.20 16.16 -21.02
CA GLN A 1 6.12 14.90 -21.79
C GLN A 1 7.41 14.10 -21.57
N LEU A 2 7.32 12.79 -21.32
CA LEU A 2 8.51 11.92 -21.07
C LEU A 2 9.54 12.00 -22.21
N LEU A 3 9.10 12.09 -23.46
CA LEU A 3 9.96 12.22 -24.66
C LEU A 3 10.70 13.55 -24.75
N ALA A 4 10.21 14.60 -24.08
CA ALA A 4 10.82 15.92 -24.02
C ALA A 4 11.51 16.18 -22.66
N HIS A 5 11.69 15.13 -21.85
CA HIS A 5 12.26 15.29 -20.52
C HIS A 5 13.77 15.61 -20.62
N PRO A 6 14.30 16.58 -19.84
CA PRO A 6 15.71 17.00 -19.91
C PRO A 6 16.74 15.89 -19.67
N ALA A 7 16.32 14.77 -19.07
CA ALA A 7 17.16 13.59 -18.88
C ALA A 7 17.54 12.86 -20.18
N GLY A 8 16.93 13.22 -21.32
CA GLY A 8 17.32 12.67 -22.63
C GLY A 8 17.11 11.16 -22.76
N MET A 9 16.02 10.64 -22.18
CA MET A 9 15.73 9.20 -22.17
C MET A 9 15.58 8.64 -23.58
N SER A 10 16.21 7.51 -23.84
CA SER A 10 16.04 6.75 -25.07
C SER A 10 14.60 6.24 -25.22
N PRO A 11 14.15 5.92 -26.45
CA PRO A 11 12.82 5.32 -26.65
C PRO A 11 12.60 4.04 -25.83
N ARG A 12 13.66 3.25 -25.60
CA ARG A 12 13.61 2.06 -24.75
C ARG A 12 13.36 2.40 -23.29
N GLU A 13 14.08 3.38 -22.74
CA GLU A 13 13.89 3.81 -21.35
C GLU A 13 12.50 4.41 -21.14
N VAL A 14 11.98 5.17 -22.11
CA VAL A 14 10.59 5.66 -22.08
C VAL A 14 9.61 4.50 -22.03
N SER A 15 9.79 3.48 -22.89
CA SER A 15 8.93 2.30 -22.93
C SER A 15 8.94 1.52 -21.61
N GLU A 16 10.13 1.23 -21.07
CA GLU A 16 10.26 0.52 -19.79
C GLU A 16 9.71 1.34 -18.61
N HIS A 17 9.88 2.67 -18.64
CA HIS A 17 9.29 3.57 -17.65
C HIS A 17 7.75 3.53 -17.70
N LEU A 18 7.15 3.58 -18.90
CA LEU A 18 5.70 3.47 -19.05
C LEU A 18 5.20 2.10 -18.59
N ARG A 19 5.94 1.03 -18.89
CA ARG A 19 5.61 -0.33 -18.47
C ARG A 19 5.58 -0.46 -16.96
N ILE A 20 6.61 0.01 -16.24
CA ILE A 20 6.63 -0.07 -14.78
C ILE A 20 5.53 0.78 -14.15
N VAL A 21 5.24 1.97 -14.71
CA VAL A 21 4.14 2.81 -14.23
C VAL A 21 2.80 2.11 -14.41
N LEU A 22 2.54 1.50 -15.57
CA LEU A 22 1.28 0.80 -15.83
C LEU A 22 1.07 -0.38 -14.87
N ILE A 23 2.10 -1.22 -14.70
CA ILE A 23 2.05 -2.38 -13.79
C ILE A 23 1.85 -1.92 -12.35
N ALA A 24 2.66 -0.95 -11.90
CA ALA A 24 2.61 -0.48 -10.52
C ALA A 24 1.30 0.24 -10.20
N ALA A 25 0.72 1.00 -11.14
CA ALA A 25 -0.47 1.80 -10.88
C ALA A 25 -1.78 1.02 -10.98
N TYR A 26 -1.85 -0.06 -11.76
CA TYR A 26 -3.10 -0.77 -11.99
C TYR A 26 -3.47 -1.71 -10.85
N GLU A 27 -2.72 -2.81 -10.71
CA GLU A 27 -3.08 -3.90 -9.79
C GLU A 27 -3.06 -3.46 -8.32
N THR A 28 -2.09 -2.63 -7.94
CA THR A 28 -1.95 -2.18 -6.55
C THR A 28 -3.08 -1.25 -6.12
N THR A 29 -3.51 -0.35 -7.02
CA THR A 29 -4.60 0.60 -6.74
C THR A 29 -5.93 -0.14 -6.69
N ALA A 30 -6.15 -1.09 -7.59
CA ALA A 30 -7.34 -1.95 -7.57
C ALA A 30 -7.44 -2.76 -6.26
N ASN A 31 -6.33 -3.37 -5.84
CA ASN A 31 -6.27 -4.12 -4.57
C ASN A 31 -6.49 -3.22 -3.35
N LEU A 32 -5.91 -2.01 -3.34
CA LEU A 32 -6.15 -1.04 -2.26
C LEU A 32 -7.65 -0.68 -2.15
N LEU A 33 -8.29 -0.37 -3.28
CA LEU A 33 -9.72 -0.04 -3.30
C LEU A 33 -10.57 -1.21 -2.81
N ALA A 34 -10.29 -2.43 -3.28
CA ALA A 34 -10.99 -3.63 -2.86
C ALA A 34 -10.83 -3.91 -1.36
N ASN A 35 -9.61 -3.79 -0.82
CA ASN A 35 -9.33 -4.06 0.59
C ASN A 35 -9.97 -2.99 1.50
N ALA A 36 -9.90 -1.71 1.12
CA ALA A 36 -10.55 -0.64 1.86
C ALA A 36 -12.09 -0.79 1.85
N MET A 37 -12.68 -1.15 0.70
CA MET A 37 -14.10 -1.46 0.60
C MET A 37 -14.49 -2.66 1.48
N ARG A 38 -13.67 -3.73 1.48
CA ARG A 38 -13.88 -4.90 2.33
C ARG A 38 -13.87 -4.53 3.81
N ILE A 39 -12.91 -3.71 4.25
CA ILE A 39 -12.85 -3.21 5.64
C ILE A 39 -14.13 -2.43 5.99
N LEU A 40 -14.55 -1.51 5.13
CA LEU A 40 -15.78 -0.72 5.33
C LEU A 40 -17.05 -1.57 5.40
N LEU A 41 -17.13 -2.67 4.65
CA LEU A 41 -18.32 -3.52 4.58
C LEU A 41 -18.37 -4.59 5.68
N VAL A 42 -17.21 -5.11 6.10
CA VAL A 42 -17.11 -6.25 7.02
C VAL A 42 -16.89 -5.80 8.47
N GLN A 43 -16.07 -4.76 8.70
CA GLN A 43 -15.74 -4.33 10.06
C GLN A 43 -16.83 -3.37 10.57
N MET A 44 -17.80 -3.90 11.30
CA MET A 44 -18.95 -3.14 11.82
C MET A 44 -18.55 -1.91 12.64
N GLU A 45 -17.44 -1.97 13.38
CA GLU A 45 -16.93 -0.82 14.13
C GLU A 45 -16.44 0.29 13.20
N VAL A 46 -15.67 -0.04 12.16
CA VAL A 46 -15.21 0.92 11.15
C VAL A 46 -16.41 1.50 10.40
N ARG A 47 -17.32 0.64 9.94
CA ARG A 47 -18.56 1.05 9.25
C ARG A 47 -19.42 1.99 10.10
N GLY A 48 -19.65 1.64 11.36
CA GLY A 48 -20.44 2.44 12.30
C GLY A 48 -19.78 3.76 12.67
N ARG A 49 -18.44 3.82 12.68
CA ARG A 49 -17.70 5.08 12.88
C ARG A 49 -17.74 5.98 11.65
N VAL A 50 -17.60 5.42 10.43
CA VAL A 50 -17.75 6.19 9.18
C VAL A 50 -19.15 6.76 9.05
N GLY A 51 -20.19 5.94 9.21
CA GLY A 51 -21.59 6.39 9.14
C GLY A 51 -21.95 7.44 10.19
N ALA A 52 -21.25 7.45 11.33
CA ALA A 52 -21.44 8.46 12.38
C ALA A 52 -20.50 9.68 12.25
N GLY A 53 -19.71 9.79 11.17
CA GLY A 53 -18.75 10.89 10.97
C GLY A 53 -17.56 10.88 11.96
N ARG A 54 -17.31 9.77 12.65
CA ARG A 54 -16.24 9.58 13.66
C ARG A 54 -15.00 8.88 13.11
N LEU A 55 -15.02 8.49 11.84
CA LEU A 55 -13.89 7.99 11.07
C LEU A 55 -14.03 8.51 9.65
N ASN A 56 -12.98 9.09 9.08
CA ASN A 56 -13.02 9.51 7.68
C ASN A 56 -12.57 8.35 6.76
N ILE A 57 -12.98 8.38 5.50
CA ILE A 57 -12.62 7.33 4.52
C ILE A 57 -11.10 7.17 4.38
N TYR A 58 -10.35 8.25 4.62
CA TYR A 58 -8.90 8.21 4.61
C TYR A 58 -8.31 7.30 5.72
N GLU A 59 -8.86 7.31 6.93
CA GLU A 59 -8.45 6.40 8.00
C GLU A 59 -8.75 4.93 7.66
N ALA A 60 -9.87 4.65 6.99
CA ALA A 60 -10.17 3.29 6.50
C ALA A 60 -9.16 2.84 5.42
N ILE A 61 -8.69 3.76 4.58
CA ILE A 61 -7.63 3.50 3.59
C ILE A 61 -6.30 3.21 4.28
N GLU A 62 -5.90 4.00 5.29
CA GLU A 62 -4.66 3.74 6.03
C GLU A 62 -4.74 2.42 6.81
N GLN A 63 -5.90 2.07 7.37
CA GLN A 63 -6.14 0.77 8.00
C GLN A 63 -5.96 -0.37 6.97
N ALA A 64 -6.53 -0.23 5.77
CA ALA A 64 -6.36 -1.21 4.69
C ALA A 64 -4.89 -1.38 4.28
N LEU A 65 -4.16 -0.28 4.13
CA LEU A 65 -2.73 -0.30 3.81
C LEU A 65 -1.91 -0.99 4.91
N TRP A 66 -2.31 -0.85 6.17
CA TRP A 66 -1.63 -1.49 7.28
C TRP A 66 -1.93 -2.98 7.36
N ASP A 67 -3.22 -3.35 7.37
CA ASP A 67 -3.68 -4.73 7.57
C ASP A 67 -3.44 -5.61 6.34
N GLU A 68 -3.75 -5.08 5.16
CA GLU A 68 -3.72 -5.81 3.89
C GLU A 68 -3.07 -4.95 2.80
N PRO A 69 -1.75 -4.68 2.92
CA PRO A 69 -1.04 -3.90 1.92
C PRO A 69 -1.17 -4.55 0.54
N PRO A 70 -1.29 -3.76 -0.55
CA PRO A 70 -1.43 -4.31 -1.91
C PRO A 70 -0.31 -5.27 -2.34
N PHE A 71 0.86 -5.18 -1.70
CA PHE A 71 1.91 -6.19 -1.76
C PHE A 71 2.21 -6.73 -0.37
N SER A 72 2.15 -8.05 -0.21
CA SER A 72 2.58 -8.70 1.03
C SER A 72 4.10 -8.71 1.17
N ALA A 73 4.81 -8.86 0.05
CA ALA A 73 6.26 -8.84 0.00
C ALA A 73 6.75 -8.37 -1.37
N MET A 74 7.97 -7.82 -1.42
CA MET A 74 8.60 -7.37 -2.66
C MET A 74 10.02 -7.94 -2.78
N LEU A 75 10.28 -8.58 -3.92
CA LEU A 75 11.63 -8.99 -4.31
C LEU A 75 12.36 -7.82 -4.99
N GLY A 76 13.69 -7.86 -5.03
CA GLY A 76 14.48 -6.88 -5.78
C GLY A 76 15.65 -6.29 -5.00
N ARG A 77 16.08 -6.96 -3.93
CA ARG A 77 17.34 -6.67 -3.25
C ARG A 77 18.24 -7.90 -3.31
N TYR A 78 19.52 -7.64 -3.47
CA TYR A 78 20.56 -8.66 -3.44
C TYR A 78 21.67 -8.18 -2.52
N ALA A 79 22.19 -9.06 -1.67
CA ALA A 79 23.28 -8.71 -0.77
C ALA A 79 24.56 -8.44 -1.58
N LEU A 80 25.10 -7.22 -1.49
CA LEU A 80 26.34 -6.84 -2.21
C LEU A 80 27.60 -7.44 -1.58
N GLN A 81 27.50 -7.77 -0.30
CA GLN A 81 28.52 -8.41 0.51
C GLN A 81 27.83 -9.28 1.56
N ASP A 82 28.57 -10.18 2.18
CA ASP A 82 28.04 -10.93 3.31
C ASP A 82 27.67 -10.00 4.47
N VAL A 83 26.50 -10.20 5.06
CA VAL A 83 25.98 -9.36 6.14
C VAL A 83 25.21 -10.22 7.14
N GLU A 84 25.08 -9.74 8.37
CA GLU A 84 24.18 -10.32 9.36
C GLU A 84 22.95 -9.43 9.54
N LEU A 85 21.76 -10.03 9.48
CA LEU A 85 20.49 -9.33 9.67
C LEU A 85 19.56 -10.21 10.50
N GLY A 86 19.03 -9.66 11.60
CA GLY A 86 18.13 -10.41 12.49
C GLY A 86 18.74 -11.71 13.05
N GLY A 87 20.04 -11.71 13.35
CA GLY A 87 20.78 -12.89 13.79
C GLY A 87 21.00 -13.96 12.72
N ARG A 88 20.75 -13.64 11.44
CA ARG A 88 20.93 -14.56 10.31
C ARG A 88 22.01 -14.04 9.36
N ARG A 89 22.92 -14.94 8.98
CA ARG A 89 23.93 -14.67 7.95
C ARG A 89 23.28 -14.70 6.57
N ILE A 90 23.43 -13.61 5.83
CA ILE A 90 23.05 -13.47 4.42
C ILE A 90 24.36 -13.38 3.62
N ARG A 91 24.51 -14.24 2.61
CA ARG A 91 25.73 -14.29 1.79
C ARG A 91 25.64 -13.29 0.64
N LYS A 92 26.79 -12.83 0.17
CA LYS A 92 26.88 -12.05 -1.07
C LYS A 92 26.16 -12.78 -2.21
N GLY A 93 25.30 -12.05 -2.93
CA GLY A 93 24.52 -12.56 -4.04
C GLY A 93 23.16 -13.14 -3.65
N ASP A 94 22.91 -13.39 -2.37
CA ASP A 94 21.60 -13.89 -1.93
C ASP A 94 20.51 -12.85 -2.22
N ALA A 95 19.38 -13.33 -2.74
CA ALA A 95 18.19 -12.53 -2.92
C ALA A 95 17.52 -12.26 -1.57
N VAL A 96 17.18 -11.01 -1.32
CA VAL A 96 16.50 -10.56 -0.10
C VAL A 96 15.12 -10.05 -0.48
N MET A 97 14.09 -10.69 0.09
CA MET A 97 12.70 -10.30 -0.07
C MET A 97 12.27 -9.41 1.10
N LEU A 98 11.66 -8.27 0.80
CA LEU A 98 11.13 -7.34 1.79
C LEU A 98 9.69 -7.72 2.12
N GLY A 99 9.43 -8.26 3.31
CA GLY A 99 8.09 -8.62 3.76
C GLY A 99 7.34 -7.42 4.34
N TYR A 100 6.55 -6.73 3.53
CA TYR A 100 5.77 -5.57 3.98
C TYR A 100 4.66 -5.95 4.96
N ALA A 101 3.85 -6.96 4.64
CA ALA A 101 2.79 -7.43 5.54
C ALA A 101 3.37 -7.96 6.86
N ALA A 102 4.49 -8.70 6.81
CA ALA A 102 5.18 -9.18 8.00
C ALA A 102 5.73 -8.04 8.86
N GLY A 103 6.28 -6.98 8.24
CA GLY A 103 6.75 -5.80 8.96
C GLY A 103 5.61 -4.98 9.57
N ASN A 104 4.45 -4.94 8.93
CA ASN A 104 3.28 -4.21 9.43
C ASN A 104 2.71 -4.81 10.72
N VAL A 105 2.91 -6.10 10.99
CA VAL A 105 2.45 -6.77 12.22
C VAL A 105 3.54 -6.84 13.30
N ASP A 106 4.68 -6.15 13.13
CA ASP A 106 5.72 -6.09 14.16
C ASP A 106 5.19 -5.39 15.41
N THR A 107 5.10 -6.13 16.52
CA THR A 107 4.53 -5.66 17.78
C THR A 107 5.32 -4.52 18.43
N ARG A 108 6.56 -4.28 17.99
CA ARG A 108 7.34 -3.10 18.41
C ARG A 108 6.83 -1.81 17.79
N VAL A 109 6.17 -1.88 16.64
CA VAL A 109 5.62 -0.73 15.89
C VAL A 109 4.10 -0.66 16.02
N ARG A 110 3.43 -1.82 16.05
CA ARG A 110 1.99 -1.97 16.30
C ARG A 110 1.74 -2.97 17.43
N PRO A 111 1.82 -2.53 18.70
CA PRO A 111 1.64 -3.42 19.85
C PRO A 111 0.27 -4.08 19.91
N GLU A 112 -0.77 -3.36 19.50
CA GLU A 112 -2.16 -3.81 19.49
C GLU A 112 -2.61 -4.00 18.03
N LEU A 113 -2.62 -5.25 17.55
CA LEU A 113 -2.98 -5.56 16.16
C LEU A 113 -4.47 -5.31 15.88
N ASP A 114 -5.34 -5.47 16.87
CA ASP A 114 -6.78 -5.25 16.70
C ASP A 114 -7.19 -3.79 16.94
N ALA A 115 -6.29 -2.95 17.46
CA ALA A 115 -6.58 -1.55 17.70
C ALA A 115 -6.66 -0.79 16.36
N PRO A 116 -7.67 0.08 16.19
CA PRO A 116 -7.72 0.97 15.03
C PRO A 116 -6.46 1.83 14.97
N VAL A 117 -5.85 1.88 13.80
CA VAL A 117 -4.67 2.71 13.55
C VAL A 117 -5.15 4.17 13.48
N ARG A 118 -4.84 4.95 14.53
CA ARG A 118 -5.10 6.39 14.57
C ARG A 118 -3.78 7.12 14.46
N ASP A 119 -3.67 8.02 13.48
CA ASP A 119 -2.50 8.90 13.22
C ASP A 119 -1.15 8.22 12.95
N ASN A 120 -0.98 6.94 13.29
CA ASN A 120 0.19 6.16 12.95
C ASN A 120 0.16 5.79 11.47
N ARG A 121 1.21 6.13 10.73
CA ARG A 121 1.36 5.83 9.29
C ARG A 121 2.70 5.15 8.99
N SER A 122 3.25 4.44 9.98
CA SER A 122 4.54 3.74 9.85
C SER A 122 4.45 2.40 9.10
N HIS A 123 3.29 2.04 8.53
CA HIS A 123 3.17 0.87 7.67
C HIS A 123 4.11 0.94 6.45
N LEU A 124 4.47 -0.22 5.92
CA LEU A 124 5.39 -0.39 4.80
C LEU A 124 4.69 -0.56 3.45
N ALA A 125 3.38 -0.35 3.34
CA ALA A 125 2.60 -0.57 2.12
C ALA A 125 3.14 0.17 0.88
N PHE A 126 3.78 1.33 1.08
CA PHE A 126 4.42 2.13 0.04
C PHE A 126 5.96 2.01 0.03
N GLY A 127 6.52 1.08 0.79
CA GLY A 127 7.95 0.97 1.02
C GLY A 127 8.56 2.21 1.70
N ARG A 128 9.89 2.28 1.72
CA ARG A 128 10.65 3.40 2.30
C ARG A 128 12.00 3.57 1.62
N GLY A 129 12.60 4.75 1.73
CA GLY A 129 13.93 5.06 1.20
C GLY A 129 13.91 5.48 -0.27
N PRO A 130 15.01 5.31 -1.01
CA PRO A 130 15.15 5.76 -2.41
C PRO A 130 14.15 5.17 -3.39
N HIS A 131 13.52 4.03 -3.03
CA HIS A 131 12.50 3.35 -3.82
C HIS A 131 11.12 3.40 -3.15
N ALA A 132 10.88 4.37 -2.27
CA ALA A 132 9.53 4.62 -1.76
C ALA A 132 8.57 4.88 -2.94
N CYS A 133 7.34 4.40 -2.84
CA CYS A 133 6.37 4.45 -3.91
C CYS A 133 6.12 5.91 -4.35
N PRO A 134 6.39 6.27 -5.62
CA PRO A 134 6.13 7.62 -6.10
C PRO A 134 4.63 7.93 -6.21
N GLY A 135 3.79 6.89 -6.32
CA GLY A 135 2.34 6.99 -6.43
C GLY A 135 1.60 7.08 -5.09
N GLN A 136 2.30 7.15 -3.95
CA GLN A 136 1.67 7.04 -2.62
C GLN A 136 0.57 8.08 -2.34
N TYR A 137 0.68 9.29 -2.91
CA TYR A 137 -0.32 10.35 -2.74
C TYR A 137 -1.50 10.11 -3.70
N LEU A 138 -1.17 9.85 -4.97
CA LEU A 138 -2.17 9.62 -6.02
C LEU A 138 -3.03 8.38 -5.74
N GLY A 139 -2.42 7.26 -5.32
CA GLY A 139 -3.14 6.04 -5.00
C GLY A 139 -4.14 6.22 -3.85
N ARG A 140 -3.77 6.98 -2.81
CA ARG A 140 -4.68 7.34 -1.72
C ARG A 140 -5.83 8.22 -2.21
N GLN A 141 -5.53 9.27 -2.98
CA GLN A 141 -6.55 10.17 -3.51
C GLN A 141 -7.55 9.46 -4.43
N LEU A 142 -7.06 8.59 -5.32
CA LEU A 142 -7.90 7.79 -6.20
C LEU A 142 -8.81 6.86 -5.40
N CYS A 143 -8.27 6.17 -4.40
CA CYS A 143 -9.05 5.29 -3.53
C CYS A 143 -10.09 6.07 -2.73
N GLN A 144 -9.72 7.23 -2.18
CA GLN A 144 -10.63 8.08 -1.43
C GLN A 144 -11.80 8.55 -2.29
N LEU A 145 -11.53 9.13 -3.46
CA LEU A 145 -12.56 9.59 -4.38
C LEU A 145 -13.50 8.45 -4.78
N ALA A 146 -12.95 7.29 -5.13
CA ALA A 146 -13.73 6.13 -5.52
C ALA A 146 -14.65 5.63 -4.39
N LEU A 147 -14.18 5.61 -3.16
CA LEU A 147 -14.97 5.20 -2.00
C LEU A 147 -16.03 6.24 -1.62
N ASP A 148 -15.68 7.53 -1.67
CA ASP A 148 -16.63 8.64 -1.46
C ASP A 148 -17.81 8.53 -2.43
N ASP A 149 -17.53 8.43 -3.74
CA ASP A 149 -18.56 8.32 -4.78
C ASP A 149 -19.38 7.03 -4.64
N LEU A 150 -18.73 5.90 -4.36
CA LEU A 150 -19.40 4.61 -4.23
C LEU A 150 -20.37 4.60 -3.04
N LEU A 151 -19.97 5.13 -1.89
CA LEU A 151 -20.83 5.20 -0.71
C LEU A 151 -21.97 6.22 -0.88
N ALA A 152 -21.74 7.30 -1.63
CA ALA A 152 -22.78 8.26 -1.96
C ALA A 152 -23.83 7.66 -2.91
N TRP A 153 -23.42 6.86 -3.90
CA TRP A 153 -24.32 6.21 -4.85
C TRP A 153 -25.02 4.98 -4.28
N PHE A 154 -24.36 4.24 -3.38
CA PHE A 154 -24.87 2.99 -2.80
C PHE A 154 -24.75 2.98 -1.27
N PRO A 155 -25.52 3.82 -0.55
CA PRO A 155 -25.42 3.97 0.90
C PRO A 155 -25.75 2.68 1.68
N ASP A 156 -26.63 1.83 1.14
CA ASP A 156 -27.06 0.57 1.76
C ASP A 156 -26.26 -0.65 1.26
N MET A 157 -25.12 -0.41 0.60
CA MET A 157 -24.27 -1.49 0.11
C MET A 157 -23.87 -2.43 1.25
N ARG A 158 -23.95 -3.73 0.97
CA ARG A 158 -23.60 -4.80 1.91
C ARG A 158 -22.92 -5.93 1.15
N LEU A 159 -22.07 -6.66 1.85
CA LEU A 159 -21.48 -7.87 1.31
C LEU A 159 -22.59 -8.90 1.04
N ALA A 160 -22.58 -9.51 -0.16
CA ALA A 160 -23.60 -10.46 -0.60
C ALA A 160 -23.17 -11.92 -0.34
N VAL A 161 -22.75 -12.21 0.90
CA VAL A 161 -22.34 -13.55 1.35
C VAL A 161 -23.38 -14.19 2.24
#